data_AF-A0A2S9J481-F1
#
_entry.id   AF-A0A2S9J481-F1
#
_cell.length_a   1.000
_cell.length_b   1.000
_cell.length_c   1.000
_cell.angle_alpha   90.00
_cell.angle_beta   90.00
_cell.angle_gamma   90.00
#
_symmetry.space_group_name_H-M   'P 1'
#
loop_
_entity.id
_entity.type
_entity.pdbx_description
1 polymer ?
#
loop_
_entity_poly.entity_id
_entity_poly.type
_entity_poly.pdbx_seq_one_letter_code
_entity_poly.pdbx_strand_id
1 'polypeptide(L)' 'MQKDELVNRALRNMGYTVFPFWSQDILKNLPKVINQIELFLETRRVFR' A
#
# COMPACT_ATOMS: atom_id res chain seq x y z
N MET A 1 1.55 10.05 -13.05
CA MET A 1 1.10 8.77 -13.64
C MET A 1 2.26 7.97 -14.22
N GLN A 2 2.83 8.26 -15.39
CA GLN A 2 3.96 7.45 -15.93
C GLN A 2 5.16 7.35 -14.97
N LYS A 3 5.54 8.44 -14.31
CA LYS A 3 6.61 8.43 -13.29
C LYS A 3 6.26 7.54 -12.10
N ASP A 4 5.02 7.60 -11.62
CA ASP A 4 4.57 6.82 -10.46
C ASP A 4 4.55 5.32 -10.78
N GLU A 5 4.15 4.95 -12.00
CA GLU A 5 4.20 3.56 -12.47
C GLU A 5 5.63 3.02 -12.51
N LEU A 6 6.57 3.81 -13.01
CA LEU A 6 8.00 3.43 -13.06
C LEU A 6 8.57 3.25 -11.64
N VAL A 7 8.30 4.20 -10.74
CA VAL A 7 8.77 4.13 -9.35
C VAL A 7 8.13 2.95 -8.61
N ASN A 8 6.82 2.76 -8.74
CA ASN A 8 6.11 1.66 -8.11
C ASN A 8 6.60 0.30 -8.62
N ARG A 9 6.92 0.20 -9.92
CA ARG A 9 7.52 -1.01 -10.50
C ARG A 9 8.91 -1.27 -9.93
N ALA A 10 9.75 -0.25 -9.80
CA ALA A 10 11.08 -0.40 -9.18
C ALA A 10 10.98 -0.89 -7.73
N LEU A 11 10.09 -0.30 -6.92
CA LEU A 11 9.84 -0.72 -5.54
C LEU A 11 9.38 -2.17 -5.43
N ARG A 12 8.46 -2.59 -6.31
CA ARG A 12 7.98 -3.99 -6.36
C ARG A 12 9.10 -4.95 -6.74
N ASN A 13 9.96 -4.59 -7.69
CA ASN A 13 11.11 -5.41 -8.09
C ASN A 13 12.14 -5.57 -6.95
N MET A 14 12.22 -4.61 -6.02
CA MET A 14 13.04 -4.71 -4.80
C MET A 14 12.39 -5.54 -3.69
N GLY A 15 11.18 -6.09 -3.91
CA GLY A 15 10.46 -6.90 -2.94
C GLY A 15 9.56 -6.08 -1.99
N TYR A 16 9.42 -4.78 -2.20
CA TYR A 16 8.47 -3.98 -1.41
C TYR A 16 7.04 -4.21 -1.87
N THR A 17 6.12 -4.18 -0.91
CA THR A 17 4.68 -4.09 -1.20
C THR A 17 4.28 -2.62 -1.29
N VAL A 18 3.60 -2.24 -2.37
CA VAL A 18 3.20 -0.86 -2.65
C VAL A 18 1.68 -0.74 -2.54
N PHE A 19 1.21 0.14 -1.65
CA PHE A 19 -0.20 0.50 -1.50
C PHE A 19 -0.47 1.88 -2.12
N PRO A 20 -1.16 1.96 -3.26
CA PRO A 20 -1.59 3.24 -3.80
C PRO A 20 -2.87 3.70 -3.08
N PHE A 21 -2.81 4.88 -2.45
CA PHE A 21 -3.97 5.56 -1.88
C PHE A 21 -4.15 6.92 -2.54
N TRP A 22 -5.38 7.27 -2.89
CA TRP A 22 -5.67 8.63 -3.32
C TRP A 22 -5.69 9.57 -2.13
N SER A 23 -5.29 10.82 -2.34
CA SER A 23 -5.29 11.83 -1.26
C SER A 23 -6.67 12.01 -0.63
N GLN A 24 -7.75 11.86 -1.40
CA GLN A 24 -9.11 11.93 -0.87
C GLN A 24 -9.43 10.78 0.09
N ASP A 25 -8.92 9.57 -0.18
CA ASP A 25 -9.13 8.43 0.71
C ASP A 25 -8.40 8.63 2.03
N ILE A 26 -7.17 9.17 1.98
CA ILE A 26 -6.40 9.49 3.18
C ILE A 26 -7.11 10.57 4.01
N LEU A 27 -7.60 11.63 3.37
CA LEU A 27 -8.20 12.77 4.07
C LEU A 27 -9.60 12.47 4.62
N LYS A 28 -10.41 11.68 3.91
CA LYS A 28 -11.81 11.44 4.27
C LYS A 28 -12.04 10.09 4.95
N ASN A 29 -11.17 9.11 4.70
CA ASN A 29 -11.37 7.72 5.08
C ASN A 29 -10.10 7.11 5.71
N LEU A 30 -9.35 7.91 6.49
CA LEU A 30 -8.10 7.48 7.13
C LEU A 30 -8.21 6.14 7.89
N PRO A 31 -9.26 5.88 8.70
CA PRO A 31 -9.37 4.61 9.41
C PRO A 31 -9.40 3.39 8.48
N LYS A 32 -10.04 3.53 7.31
CA LYS A 32 -10.11 2.46 6.30
C LYS A 32 -8.74 2.19 5.69
N VAL A 33 -7.99 3.26 5.37
CA VAL A 33 -6.62 3.17 4.83
C VAL A 33 -5.70 2.47 5.82
N ILE A 34 -5.74 2.85 7.09
CA ILE A 34 -4.94 2.23 8.15
C ILE A 34 -5.30 0.75 8.31
N ASN A 35 -6.59 0.42 8.41
CA ASN A 35 -7.04 -0.96 8.56
C ASN A 35 -6.57 -1.86 7.40
N GLN A 36 -6.51 -1.35 6.17
CA GLN A 36 -5.98 -2.12 5.03
C GLN A 36 -4.48 -2.44 5.20
N ILE A 37 -3.70 -1.51 5.73
CA ILE A 37 -2.27 -1.73 6.01
C ILE A 37 -2.11 -2.74 7.14
N GLU A 38 -2.82 -2.57 8.24
CA GLU A 38 -2.77 -3.47 9.40
C GLU A 38 -3.18 -4.90 9.04
N LEU A 39 -4.27 -5.05 8.29
CA LEU A 39 -4.73 -6.37 7.84
C LEU A 39 -3.70 -7.07 6.97
N PHE A 40 -3.00 -6.34 6.09
CA PHE A 40 -1.93 -6.91 5.28
C PHE A 40 -0.77 -7.41 6.16
N LEU A 41 -0.34 -6.60 7.12
CA LEU A 41 0.74 -6.97 8.05
C LEU A 41 0.35 -8.19 8.89
N GLU A 42 -0.87 -8.23 9.40
CA GLU A 42 -1.38 -9.35 10.19
C GLU A 42 -1.47 -10.63 9.36
N THR A 43 -2.02 -10.54 8.14
CA THR A 43 -2.09 -11.69 7.21
C THR A 43 -0.69 -12.24 6.93
N ARG A 44 0.29 -11.37 6.68
CA ARG A 44 1.70 -11.77 6.48
C ARG A 44 2.33 -12.40 7.72
N ARG A 45 1.89 -12.03 8.92
CA ARG A 45 2.35 -12.60 10.19
C ARG A 45 1.79 -14.01 10.41
N VAL A 46 0.51 -14.21 10.08
CA VAL A 46 -0.21 -15.49 10.29
C VAL A 46 0.16 -16.55 9.25
N PHE A 47 0.25 -16.18 7.97
CA PHE A 47 0.47 -17.12 6.85
C PHE A 47 1.94 -17.20 6.41
N ARG A 48 2.87 -17.14 7.36
CA ARG A 48 4.32 -17.15 7.09
C ARG A 48 4.87 -18.54 6.84
#